data_AF-A0A7Z9RZB9-F1
#
_entry.id   AF-A0A7Z9RZB9-F1
#
_cell.length_a   1.000
_cell.length_b   1.000
_cell.length_c   1.000
_cell.angle_alpha   90.00
_cell.angle_beta   90.00
_cell.angle_gamma   90.00
#
_symmetry.space_group_name_H-M   'P 1'
#
loop_
_entity.id
_entity.type
_entity.pdbx_description
1 polymer ?
#
loop_
_entity_poly.entity_id
_entity_poly.type
_entity_poly.pdbx_seq_one_letter_code
_entity_poly.pdbx_strand_id
1 'polypeptide(L)'
;DRLERTTVSLVHCARQCVAQERERWSARGGRVRAADPARILSRGFAWVRGESGQTIRTIADSKTGEMLEVQIRDGVIDARVERSREDPPADLSR
;
A
#
# COMPACT_ATOMS: atom_id res chain seq x y z
N ASP A 1 -29.10 -44.55 0.88
CA ASP A 1 -28.52 -44.36 -0.48
C ASP A 1 -28.72 -43.00 -1.15
N ARG A 2 -29.86 -42.67 -1.81
CA ARG A 2 -29.95 -41.40 -2.59
C ARG A 2 -29.90 -40.15 -1.69
N LEU A 3 -30.62 -40.18 -0.56
CA LEU A 3 -30.67 -39.08 0.40
C LEU A 3 -29.29 -38.76 0.99
N GLU A 4 -28.53 -39.79 1.36
CA GLU A 4 -27.18 -39.63 1.92
C GLU A 4 -26.21 -39.02 0.89
N ARG A 5 -26.31 -39.44 -0.38
CA ARG A 5 -25.49 -38.87 -1.46
C ARG A 5 -25.81 -37.38 -1.72
N THR A 6 -27.09 -36.98 -1.65
CA THR A 6 -27.45 -35.56 -1.75
C THR A 6 -26.95 -34.76 -0.56
N THR A 7 -27.05 -35.27 0.67
CA THR A 7 -26.56 -34.58 1.87
C THR A 7 -25.05 -34.39 1.85
N VAL A 8 -24.29 -35.43 1.45
CA VAL A 8 -22.83 -35.35 1.32
C VAL A 8 -22.43 -34.35 0.24
N SER A 9 -23.12 -34.34 -0.90
CA SER A 9 -22.87 -33.39 -1.99
C SER A 9 -23.17 -31.94 -1.57
N LEU A 10 -24.28 -31.70 -0.85
CA LEU A 10 -24.64 -30.37 -0.34
C LEU A 10 -23.63 -29.84 0.67
N VAL A 11 -23.19 -30.68 1.61
CA VAL A 11 -22.15 -30.29 2.60
C VAL A 11 -20.83 -30.00 1.91
N HIS A 12 -20.47 -30.77 0.87
CA HIS A 12 -19.26 -30.53 0.09
C HIS A 12 -19.33 -29.19 -0.66
N CYS A 13 -20.42 -28.91 -1.38
CA CYS A 13 -20.62 -27.65 -2.08
C CYS A 13 -20.63 -26.45 -1.10
N ALA A 14 -21.31 -26.57 0.04
CA ALA A 14 -21.32 -25.52 1.06
C ALA A 14 -19.91 -25.21 1.59
N ARG A 15 -19.10 -26.25 1.87
CA ARG A 15 -17.69 -26.09 2.27
C ARG A 15 -16.86 -25.43 1.18
N GLN A 16 -17.08 -25.81 -0.07
CA GLN A 16 -16.36 -25.24 -1.21
C GLN A 16 -16.70 -23.76 -1.43
N CYS A 17 -17.97 -23.36 -1.30
CA CYS A 17 -18.38 -21.96 -1.35
C CYS A 17 -17.73 -21.13 -0.23
N VAL A 18 -17.69 -21.65 1.00
CA VAL A 18 -17.04 -20.97 2.13
C VAL A 18 -15.53 -20.84 1.90
N ALA A 19 -14.88 -21.87 1.35
CA ALA A 19 -13.45 -21.82 1.02
C ALA A 19 -13.14 -20.76 -0.05
N GLN A 20 -13.92 -20.73 -1.13
CA GLN A 20 -13.77 -19.72 -2.19
C GLN A 20 -13.98 -18.30 -1.67
N GLU A 21 -14.97 -18.08 -0.81
CA GLU A 21 -15.14 -16.77 -0.20
C GLU A 21 -13.92 -16.42 0.66
N ARG A 22 -13.42 -17.32 1.52
CA ARG A 22 -12.20 -17.07 2.32
C ARG A 22 -11.00 -16.68 1.47
N GLU A 23 -10.79 -17.31 0.32
CA GLU A 23 -9.73 -16.93 -0.63
C GLU A 23 -9.95 -15.52 -1.19
N ARG A 24 -11.18 -15.18 -1.60
CA ARG A 24 -11.55 -13.83 -2.06
C ARG A 24 -11.33 -12.78 -0.99
N TRP A 25 -11.70 -13.07 0.26
CA TRP A 25 -11.47 -12.21 1.43
C TRP A 25 -9.97 -12.03 1.71
N SER A 26 -9.19 -13.11 1.64
CA SER A 26 -7.73 -13.05 1.82
C SER A 26 -7.05 -12.20 0.73
N ALA A 27 -7.47 -12.38 -0.53
CA ALA A 27 -6.96 -11.61 -1.66
C ALA A 27 -7.31 -10.11 -1.55
N ARG A 28 -8.55 -9.79 -1.15
CA ARG A 28 -8.99 -8.40 -0.88
C ARG A 28 -8.23 -7.80 0.29
N GLY A 29 -8.05 -8.55 1.38
CA GLY A 29 -7.23 -8.14 2.52
C GLY A 29 -5.76 -7.94 2.16
N GLY A 30 -5.22 -8.72 1.21
CA GLY A 30 -3.88 -8.53 0.65
C GLY A 30 -3.73 -7.19 -0.08
N ARG A 31 -4.75 -6.77 -0.84
CA ARG A 31 -4.78 -5.46 -1.53
C ARG A 31 -4.89 -4.30 -0.54
N VAL A 32 -5.72 -4.45 0.49
CA VAL A 32 -5.82 -3.46 1.58
C VAL A 32 -4.50 -3.34 2.34
N ARG A 33 -3.83 -4.47 2.63
CA ARG A 33 -2.49 -4.47 3.26
C ARG A 33 -1.37 -3.98 2.36
N ALA A 34 -1.53 -4.02 1.05
CA ALA A 34 -0.57 -3.44 0.10
C ALA A 34 -0.73 -1.93 -0.02
N ALA A 35 -1.95 -1.43 0.22
CA ALA A 35 -2.27 -0.01 0.31
C ALA A 35 -2.07 0.57 1.72
N ASP A 36 -1.67 -0.24 2.71
CA ASP A 36 -1.41 0.20 4.08
C ASP A 36 -0.19 1.13 4.10
N PRO A 37 -0.38 2.45 4.34
CA PRO A 37 0.70 3.42 4.33
C PRO A 37 1.80 3.05 5.33
N ALA A 38 1.45 2.39 6.44
CA ALA A 38 2.42 1.96 7.45
C ALA A 38 3.40 0.90 6.92
N ARG A 39 2.96 0.05 5.99
CA ARG A 39 3.84 -0.94 5.35
C ARG A 39 4.80 -0.33 4.34
N ILE A 40 4.38 0.72 3.63
CA ILE A 40 5.28 1.50 2.77
C ILE A 40 6.36 2.16 3.64
N LEU A 41 5.96 2.80 4.74
CA LEU A 41 6.89 3.42 5.68
C LEU A 41 7.86 2.41 6.33
N SER A 42 7.41 1.19 6.60
CA SER A 42 8.25 0.14 7.21
C SER A 42 9.36 -0.40 6.30
N ARG A 43 9.27 -0.18 4.98
CA ARG A 43 10.26 -0.63 3.99
C ARG A 43 11.36 0.40 3.73
N GLY A 44 11.44 1.45 4.55
CA GLY A 44 12.40 2.54 4.39
C GLY A 44 11.95 3.64 3.42
N PHE A 45 10.69 3.61 2.98
CA PHE A 45 10.10 4.77 2.30
C PHE A 45 9.62 5.79 3.32
N ALA A 46 9.56 7.05 2.92
CA ALA A 46 9.01 8.13 3.73
C ALA A 46 7.90 8.85 2.96
N TRP A 47 6.93 9.37 3.69
CA TRP A 47 5.91 10.26 3.13
C TRP A 47 6.34 11.69 3.39
N VAL A 48 6.54 12.45 2.32
CA VAL A 48 6.96 13.85 2.39
C VAL A 48 5.76 14.77 2.18
N ARG A 49 5.54 15.67 3.14
CA ARG A 49 4.57 16.77 3.04
C ARG A 49 5.31 18.10 3.13
N GLY A 50 4.84 19.12 2.44
CA GLY A 50 5.34 20.48 2.65
C GLY A 50 4.64 21.18 3.82
N GLU A 51 5.06 22.41 4.09
CA GLU A 51 4.63 23.22 5.25
C GLU A 51 3.10 23.40 5.35
N SER A 52 2.37 23.41 4.22
CA SER A 52 0.90 23.52 4.23
C SER A 52 0.16 22.17 4.30
N GLY A 53 0.89 21.07 4.52
CA GLY A 53 0.35 19.70 4.55
C GLY A 53 0.13 19.10 3.15
N GLN A 54 0.54 19.78 2.08
CA GLN A 54 0.46 19.28 0.72
C GLN A 54 1.44 18.11 0.52
N THR A 55 0.99 17.03 -0.12
CA THR A 55 1.89 15.91 -0.43
C THR A 55 2.78 16.25 -1.62
N ILE A 56 4.10 16.21 -1.43
CA ILE A 56 5.09 16.42 -2.50
C ILE A 56 5.11 15.15 -3.36
N ARG A 57 4.76 15.25 -4.65
CA ARG A 57 4.75 14.11 -5.59
C ARG A 57 5.80 14.23 -6.67
N THR A 58 6.15 15.45 -7.03
CA THR A 58 7.13 15.76 -8.08
C THR A 58 8.16 16.73 -7.54
N ILE A 59 9.31 16.81 -8.21
CA ILE A 59 10.36 17.77 -7.87
C ILE A 59 9.87 19.23 -8.03
N ALA A 60 8.94 19.48 -8.97
CA ALA A 60 8.33 20.78 -9.17
C ALA A 60 7.47 21.25 -7.98
N ASP A 61 7.01 20.32 -7.14
CA ASP A 61 6.22 20.63 -5.96
C ASP A 61 7.08 21.08 -4.76
N SER A 62 8.41 20.97 -4.87
CA SER A 62 9.37 21.37 -3.82
C SER A 62 10.12 22.64 -4.20
N LYS A 63 10.31 23.55 -3.24
CA LYS A 63 11.14 24.76 -3.43
C LYS A 63 12.34 24.76 -2.49
N THR A 64 13.49 25.24 -2.98
CA THR A 64 14.66 25.44 -2.12
C THR A 64 14.34 26.36 -0.95
N GLY A 65 14.71 25.95 0.25
CA GLY A 65 14.44 26.64 1.51
C GLY A 65 13.10 26.26 2.15
N GLU A 66 12.22 25.52 1.47
CA GLU A 66 10.94 25.07 2.01
C GLU A 66 11.14 24.05 3.13
N MET A 67 10.29 24.15 4.17
CA MET A 67 10.21 23.15 5.24
C MET A 67 9.28 22.02 4.82
N LEU A 68 9.76 20.79 5.02
CA LEU A 68 9.08 19.56 4.72
C LEU A 68 8.96 18.70 5.98
N GLU A 69 7.80 18.08 6.15
CA GLU A 69 7.61 17.00 7.11
C GLU A 69 7.85 15.66 6.40
N VAL A 70 8.81 14.91 6.92
CA VAL A 70 9.13 13.56 6.46
C VAL A 70 8.58 12.57 7.48
N GLN A 71 7.40 12.02 7.19
CA GLN A 71 6.79 10.98 8.00
C GLN A 71 7.46 9.63 7.68
N ILE A 72 7.99 9.01 8.72
CA ILE A 72 8.52 7.65 8.72
C ILE A 72 7.69 6.77 9.65
N ARG A 73 8.01 5.47 9.71
CA ARG A 73 7.25 4.46 10.46
C ARG A 73 7.02 4.84 11.93
N ASP A 74 8.02 5.43 12.57
CA ASP A 74 8.09 5.68 14.01
C ASP A 74 8.05 7.16 14.38
N GLY A 75 7.88 8.07 13.41
CA GLY A 75 7.84 9.49 13.72
C GLY A 75 7.81 10.40 12.50
N VAL A 76 8.05 11.68 12.78
CA VAL A 76 8.13 12.77 11.80
C VAL A 76 9.49 13.44 11.95
N ILE A 77 10.11 13.76 10.84
CA ILE A 77 11.35 14.53 10.77
C ILE A 77 11.06 15.82 10.01
N ASP A 78 11.41 16.95 10.60
CA ASP A 78 11.41 18.23 9.89
C ASP A 78 12.69 18.34 9.06
N ALA A 79 12.53 18.58 7.77
CA ALA A 79 13.62 18.68 6.81
C ALA A 79 13.48 19.93 5.96
N ARG A 80 14.60 20.59 5.64
CA ARG A 80 14.61 21.74 4.75
C ARG A 80 15.17 21.36 3.39
N VAL A 81 14.51 21.78 2.31
CA VAL A 81 15.00 21.54 0.96
C VAL A 81 16.25 22.38 0.71
N GLU A 82 17.40 21.74 0.59
CA GLU A 82 18.63 22.43 0.18
C GLU A 82 18.78 22.49 -1.34
N ARG A 83 18.39 21.42 -2.03
CA ARG A 83 18.50 21.30 -3.49
C ARG A 83 17.52 20.27 -4.03
N SER A 84 16.91 20.56 -5.17
CA SER A 84 16.11 19.60 -5.94
C SER A 84 16.71 19.42 -7.33
N ARG A 85 16.76 18.18 -7.84
CA ARG A 85 17.29 17.85 -9.17
C ARG A 85 16.40 16.80 -9.82
N GLU A 86 15.95 17.07 -11.03
CA GLU A 86 15.30 16.07 -11.88
C GLU A 86 16.33 15.06 -12.38
N ASP A 87 16.12 13.79 -12.04
CA ASP A 87 16.85 12.69 -12.62
C ASP A 87 15.93 12.06 -13.68
N PRO A 88 16.34 11.96 -14.95
CA PRO A 88 15.55 11.25 -15.94
C PRO A 88 15.28 9.82 -15.44
N PRO A 89 14.06 9.29 -15.63
CA PRO A 89 13.71 7.97 -15.13
C PRO A 89 14.72 6.97 -15.67
N ALA A 90 15.42 6.29 -14.76
CA ALA A 90 16.31 5.19 -15.13
C ALA A 90 15.49 4.23 -15.98
N ASP A 91 15.96 3.94 -17.19
CA ASP A 91 15.34 2.99 -18.08
C ASP A 91 15.35 1.61 -17.40
N LEU A 92 14.25 1.28 -16.72
CA LEU A 92 14.05 -0.01 -16.05
C LEU A 92 13.60 -1.10 -17.03
N SER A 93 13.80 -0.92 -18.34
CA SER A 93 13.58 -1.97 -19.34
C SER A 93 14.85 -2.80 -19.56
N ARG A 94 15.12 -3.72 -18.62
CA ARG A 94 15.95 -4.91 -18.86
C ARG A 94 15.40 -6.12 -18.13
#